data_AF-A0A927IVW5-F1
#
_entry.id   AF-A0A927IVW5-F1
#
_cell.length_a   1.000
_cell.length_b   1.000
_cell.length_c   1.000
_cell.angle_alpha   90.00
_cell.angle_beta   90.00
_cell.angle_gamma   90.00
#
_symmetry.space_group_name_H-M   'P 1'
#
loop_
_entity.id
_entity.type
_entity.pdbx_description
1 polymer ?
#
loop_
_entity_poly.entity_id
_entity_poly.type
_entity_poly.pdbx_seq_one_letter_code
_entity_poly.pdbx_strand_id
1 'polypeptide(L)' 'MINGISRIVLLIAGLYGVYRYRYRIMNSVLGNPDMRKLFIRMTMSIPYVRNKMMSQAFR' A
#
# COMPACT_ATOMS: atom_id res chain seq x y z
N MET A 1 22.57 17.91 -1.37
CA MET A 1 22.14 17.84 0.04
C MET A 1 20.64 18.11 0.08
N ILE A 2 19.82 17.14 0.45
CA ILE A 2 18.35 17.29 0.48
C ILE A 2 17.99 17.97 1.81
N ASN A 3 17.65 19.26 1.78
CA ASN A 3 17.28 20.03 2.97
C ASN A 3 16.00 19.45 3.60
N GLY A 4 15.88 19.49 4.94
CA GLY A 4 14.75 18.86 5.67
C GLY A 4 13.36 19.24 5.15
N ILE A 5 13.20 20.47 4.66
CA ILE A 5 11.96 20.96 4.04
C ILE A 5 11.62 20.20 2.75
N SER A 6 12.61 19.91 1.90
CA SER A 6 12.39 19.17 0.65
C SER A 6 11.96 17.71 0.89
N ARG A 7 12.36 17.09 2.01
CA ARG A 7 11.85 15.77 2.41
C ARG A 7 10.37 15.81 2.78
N ILE A 8 9.94 16.84 3.50
CA ILE A 8 8.53 17.02 3.89
C ILE A 8 7.67 17.26 2.65
N VAL A 9 8.14 18.11 1.73
CA VAL A 9 7.44 18.38 0.46
C VAL A 9 7.32 17.11 -0.39
N LEU A 10 8.37 16.29 -0.47
CA LEU A 10 8.33 15.01 -1.19
C LEU A 10 7.35 14.01 -0.55
N LEU A 11 7.28 13.94 0.78
CA LEU A 11 6.32 13.08 1.47
C LEU A 11 4.88 13.53 1.23
N ILE A 12 4.60 14.83 1.32
CA ILE A 12 3.26 15.38 1.07
C ILE A 12 2.85 15.20 -0.39
N ALA A 13 3.76 15.47 -1.34
CA ALA A 13 3.52 15.25 -2.76
C ALA A 13 3.30 13.76 -3.09
N GLY A 14 4.05 12.88 -2.45
CA GLY A 14 3.88 11.43 -2.55
C GLY A 14 2.51 10.98 -2.02
N LEU A 15 2.12 11.42 -0.82
CA LEU A 15 0.80 11.13 -0.24
C LEU A 15 -0.35 11.68 -1.11
N TYR A 16 -0.20 12.90 -1.63
CA TYR A 16 -1.18 13.51 -2.52
C TYR A 16 -1.30 12.75 -3.85
N GLY A 17 -0.17 12.33 -4.42
CA GLY A 17 -0.13 11.47 -5.60
C GLY A 17 -0.80 10.11 -5.35
N VAL A 18 -0.55 9.50 -4.19
CA VAL A 18 -1.20 8.24 -3.79
C VAL A 18 -2.71 8.43 -3.67
N TYR A 19 -3.17 9.54 -3.11
CA TYR A 19 -4.59 9.83 -2.97
C TYR A 19 -5.27 10.08 -4.33
N ARG A 20 -4.63 10.88 -5.19
CA ARG A 20 -5.16 11.23 -6.52
C ARG A 20 -5.20 10.03 -7.46
N TYR A 21 -4.19 9.16 -7.41
CA TYR A 21 -4.10 7.97 -8.22
C TYR A 21 -4.53 6.70 -7.48
N ARG A 22 -5.29 6.81 -6.37
CA ARG A 22 -5.66 5.67 -5.51
C ARG A 22 -6.12 4.46 -6.32
N TYR A 23 -6.95 4.70 -7.33
CA TYR A 23 -7.51 3.65 -8.17
C TYR A 23 -6.52 3.11 -9.20
N ARG A 24 -5.68 3.96 -9.79
CA ARG A 24 -4.67 3.52 -10.77
C ARG A 24 -3.54 2.73 -10.08
N ILE A 25 -3.13 3.17 -8.89
CA ILE A 25 -2.18 2.45 -8.03
C ILE A 25 -2.79 1.12 -7.61
N MET A 26 -4.03 1.11 -7.13
CA MET A 26 -4.69 -0.14 -6.74
C MET A 26 -4.84 -1.10 -7.92
N ASN A 27 -5.12 -0.58 -9.12
CA ASN A 27 -5.17 -1.40 -10.34
C ASN A 27 -3.80 -1.96 -10.75
N SER A 28 -2.72 -1.18 -10.60
CA SER A 28 -1.36 -1.66 -10.86
C SER A 28 -0.88 -2.67 -9.80
N VAL A 29 -1.23 -2.47 -8.52
CA VAL A 29 -0.88 -3.37 -7.41
C VAL A 29 -1.67 -4.69 -7.50
N LEU A 30 -2.97 -4.62 -7.83
CA LEU A 30 -3.82 -5.80 -7.95
C LEU A 30 -3.69 -6.51 -9.30
N GLY A 31 -3.33 -5.76 -10.35
CA GLY A 31 -3.16 -6.27 -11.71
C GLY A 31 -1.82 -6.95 -11.96
N ASN A 32 -0.76 -6.56 -11.25
CA ASN A 32 0.53 -7.25 -11.33
C ASN A 32 0.64 -8.35 -10.26
N PRO A 33 0.70 -9.65 -10.65
CA PRO A 33 0.74 -10.77 -9.70
C PRO A 33 1.93 -10.72 -8.74
N ASP A 34 3.08 -10.16 -9.13
CA ASP A 34 4.26 -10.05 -8.27
C ASP A 34 4.08 -8.98 -7.19
N MET A 35 3.57 -7.80 -7.57
CA MET A 35 3.25 -6.73 -6.62
C MET A 35 2.15 -7.15 -5.66
N ARG A 36 1.14 -7.87 -6.16
CA ARG A 36 0.07 -8.44 -5.36
C ARG A 36 0.61 -9.43 -4.33
N LYS A 37 1.53 -10.32 -4.72
CA LYS A 37 2.11 -11.33 -3.82
C LYS A 37 2.92 -10.67 -2.70
N LEU A 38 3.72 -9.65 -3.04
CA LEU A 38 4.47 -8.87 -2.06
C LEU A 38 3.53 -8.17 -1.08
N PHE A 39 2.50 -7.49 -1.60
CA PHE A 39 1.51 -6.77 -0.80
C PHE A 39 0.74 -7.70 0.15
N ILE A 40 0.24 -8.84 -0.35
CA ILE A 40 -0.43 -9.85 0.48
C ILE A 40 0.51 -10.38 1.56
N ARG A 41 1.77 -10.68 1.23
CA ARG A 41 2.75 -11.20 2.19
C ARG A 41 3.04 -10.20 3.31
N MET A 42 3.17 -8.91 2.98
CA MET A 42 3.32 -7.83 3.96
C MET A 42 2.06 -7.62 4.79
N THR A 43 0.89 -7.78 4.19
CA THR A 43 -0.40 -7.59 4.88
C THR A 43 -0.69 -8.75 5.83
N MET A 44 -0.38 -9.98 5.42
CA MET A 44 -0.60 -11.21 6.20
C MET A 44 0.42 -11.41 7.33
N SER A 45 1.54 -10.68 7.35
CA SER A 45 2.46 -10.70 8.50
C SER A 45 1.90 -9.94 9.71
N ILE A 46 0.88 -9.11 9.52
CA ILE A 46 0.22 -8.36 10.59
C ILE A 46 -0.89 -9.25 11.20
N PRO A 47 -0.78 -9.64 12.49
CA PRO A 47 -1.70 -10.62 13.09
C PRO A 47 -3.15 -10.14 13.12
N TYR A 48 -3.40 -8.86 13.38
CA TYR A 48 -4.76 -8.29 13.36
C TYR A 48 -5.40 -8.36 11.97
N VAL A 49 -4.66 -8.00 10.93
CA VAL A 49 -5.17 -8.01 9.55
C VAL A 49 -5.35 -9.44 9.07
N ARG A 50 -4.39 -10.32 9.35
CA ARG A 50 -4.47 -11.76 9.05
C ARG A 50 -5.73 -12.38 9.65
N ASN A 51 -6.00 -12.16 10.94
CA ASN A 51 -7.18 -12.74 11.60
C ASN A 51 -8.49 -12.24 10.98
N LYS A 52 -8.56 -10.95 10.64
CA LYS A 52 -9.75 -10.36 10.01
C LYS A 52 -9.96 -10.86 8.58
N MET A 53 -8.90 -10.97 7.78
CA MET A 53 -8.97 -11.50 6.42
C MET A 53 -9.31 -12.99 6.40
N MET A 54 -8.66 -13.80 7.25
CA MET A 54 -8.95 -15.23 7.36
C MET A 54 -10.37 -15.48 7.85
N SER A 55 -10.85 -14.71 8.83
CA SER A 55 -12.24 -14.80 9.29
C SER A 55 -13.27 -14.39 8.23
N GLN A 56 -12.92 -13.52 7.27
CA GLN A 56 -13.79 -13.20 6.13
C GLN A 56 -13.70 -14.24 5.02
N ALA A 57 -12.52 -14.80 4.75
CA ALA A 57 -12.30 -15.76 3.69
C ALA A 57 -12.86 -17.16 4.00
N PHE A 58 -12.91 -17.53 5.29
CA PHE A 58 -13.42 -18.82 5.77
C PHE A 58 -14.81 -18.74 6.41
N ARG A 59 -15.50 -17.59 6.28
CA ARG A 59 -16.93 -17.48 6.53
C ARG A 59 -17.68 -17.83 5.25
#